data_AF-A0A1F3K1T1-F1
#
_entry.id   AF-A0A1F3K1T1-F1
#
_cell.length_a   1.000
_cell.length_b   1.000
_cell.length_c   1.000
_cell.angle_alpha   90.00
_cell.angle_beta   90.00
_cell.angle_gamma   90.00
#
_symmetry.space_group_name_H-M   'P 1'
#
loop_
_entity.id
_entity.type
_entity.pdbx_description
1 polymer ?
#
loop_
_entity_poly.entity_id
_entity_poly.type
_entity_poly.pdbx_seq_one_letter_code
_entity_poly.pdbx_strand_id
1 'polypeptide(L)'
;MFDENQFRVNYIHGKLNNESNPIIFGYGDEIDSYHEKIEQLNNNDFLKNFKSFGYSMTRNYQDLFKFLGMGNRKLKYEVHIMGHSCGLSDRVLLNGIFEHENCEKIKIYYHQKDEFSNDYVEKRMDISRHFKAESKGKMRLIIDSFPDSKPLTSS
;
A
#
# COMPACT_ATOMS: atom_id res chain seq x y z
N MET A 1 0.51 24.21 5.15
CA MET A 1 -0.35 23.76 6.27
C MET A 1 -1.41 22.86 5.63
N PHE A 2 -1.48 21.58 6.03
CA PHE A 2 -2.48 20.65 5.51
C PHE A 2 -3.85 21.09 6.05
N ASP A 3 -4.79 21.43 5.17
CA ASP A 3 -6.16 21.69 5.58
C ASP A 3 -6.88 20.35 5.72
N GLU A 4 -7.16 19.94 6.96
CA GLU A 4 -7.83 18.67 7.27
C GLU A 4 -9.24 18.60 6.65
N ASN A 5 -9.85 19.73 6.30
CA ASN A 5 -11.18 19.74 5.67
C ASN A 5 -11.17 19.42 4.17
N GLN A 6 -9.99 19.37 3.54
CA GLN A 6 -9.89 19.13 2.08
C GLN A 6 -9.58 17.67 1.73
N PHE A 7 -9.15 16.85 2.70
CA PHE A 7 -8.73 15.47 2.46
C PHE A 7 -9.44 14.50 3.41
N ARG A 8 -9.94 13.38 2.87
CA ARG A 8 -10.45 12.28 3.69
C ARG A 8 -9.29 11.36 4.09
N VAL A 9 -8.97 11.32 5.38
CA VAL A 9 -7.98 10.38 5.92
C VAL A 9 -8.63 9.01 6.15
N ASN A 10 -8.02 7.96 5.62
CA ASN A 10 -8.39 6.58 5.91
C ASN A 10 -7.37 5.97 6.88
N TYR A 11 -7.79 5.69 8.11
CA TYR A 11 -6.95 5.07 9.15
C TYR A 11 -6.88 3.56 8.98
N ILE A 12 -6.36 3.11 7.84
CA ILE A 12 -6.36 1.70 7.41
C ILE A 12 -5.62 0.77 8.38
N HIS A 13 -4.63 1.29 9.12
CA HIS A 13 -3.87 0.55 10.14
C HIS A 13 -4.38 0.76 11.57
N GLY A 14 -5.55 1.38 11.74
CA GLY A 14 -6.08 1.73 13.06
C GLY A 14 -5.78 3.15 13.51
N LYS A 15 -6.36 3.53 14.65
CA LYS A 15 -6.16 4.83 15.30
C LYS A 15 -5.84 4.61 16.78
N LEU A 16 -4.89 5.40 17.31
CA LEU A 16 -4.57 5.39 18.73
C LEU A 16 -5.82 5.71 19.56
N ASN A 17 -6.00 4.97 20.67
CA ASN A 17 -7.12 5.12 21.59
C ASN A 17 -8.52 4.98 20.94
N ASN A 18 -8.65 4.13 19.90
CA ASN A 18 -9.94 3.82 19.29
C ASN A 18 -10.22 2.30 19.36
N GLU A 19 -11.15 1.90 20.22
CA GLU A 19 -11.52 0.49 20.40
C GLU A 19 -12.23 -0.11 19.17
N SER A 20 -12.94 0.70 18.39
CA SER A 20 -13.62 0.27 17.15
C SER A 20 -12.71 0.19 15.93
N ASN A 21 -11.51 0.79 16.02
CA ASN A 21 -10.48 0.77 14.98
C ASN A 21 -9.10 0.72 15.64
N PRO A 22 -8.77 -0.37 16.36
CA PRO A 22 -7.53 -0.48 17.10
C PRO A 22 -6.35 -0.57 16.14
N ILE A 23 -5.15 -0.25 16.63
CA ILE A 23 -3.93 -0.37 15.83
C ILE A 23 -3.71 -1.83 15.41
N ILE A 24 -3.50 -2.05 14.11
CA ILE A 24 -3.26 -3.37 13.53
C ILE A 24 -1.76 -3.63 13.52
N PHE A 25 -1.31 -4.52 14.38
CA PHE A 25 0.03 -5.08 14.37
C PHE A 25 0.02 -6.47 13.74
N GLY A 26 1.12 -6.86 13.10
CA GLY A 26 1.23 -8.19 12.53
C GLY A 26 2.16 -8.29 11.34
N TYR A 27 2.14 -9.46 10.73
CA TYR A 27 2.81 -9.81 9.49
C TYR A 27 1.76 -10.07 8.40
N GLY A 28 2.17 -10.27 7.15
CA GLY A 28 1.18 -10.52 6.10
C GLY A 28 1.76 -10.51 4.71
N ASP A 29 2.16 -11.70 4.25
CA ASP A 29 2.32 -11.98 2.82
C ASP A 29 1.45 -13.22 2.50
N GLU A 30 0.14 -12.99 2.33
CA GLU A 30 -0.81 -14.07 1.96
C GLU A 30 -0.60 -14.56 0.51
N ILE A 31 0.27 -13.88 -0.24
CA ILE A 31 0.59 -14.21 -1.63
C ILE A 31 1.80 -15.17 -1.68
N ASP A 32 2.53 -15.35 -0.57
CA ASP A 32 3.65 -16.27 -0.48
C ASP A 32 3.18 -17.71 -0.24
N SER A 33 3.89 -18.65 -0.84
CA SER A 33 3.78 -20.11 -0.64
C SER A 33 3.83 -20.56 0.82
N TYR A 34 4.40 -19.76 1.72
CA TYR A 34 4.37 -20.04 3.16
C TYR A 34 2.99 -19.84 3.78
N HIS A 35 2.15 -18.95 3.22
CA HIS A 35 0.78 -18.76 3.69
C HIS A 35 -0.06 -20.02 3.50
N GLU A 36 0.00 -20.63 2.32
CA GLU A 36 -0.72 -21.89 2.03
C GLU A 36 -0.34 -23.00 3.03
N LYS A 37 0.95 -23.07 3.40
CA LYS A 37 1.42 -24.02 4.42
C LYS A 37 0.84 -23.72 5.80
N ILE A 38 0.72 -22.44 6.17
CA ILE A 38 0.15 -22.03 7.45
C ILE A 38 -1.35 -22.34 7.51
N GLU A 39 -2.10 -22.07 6.44
CA GLU A 39 -3.53 -22.44 6.37
C GLU A 39 -3.74 -23.95 6.50
N GLN A 40 -2.87 -24.75 5.89
CA GLN A 40 -2.93 -26.22 5.96
C GLN A 40 -2.68 -26.78 7.37
N LEU A 41 -2.06 -26.01 8.28
CA LEU A 41 -1.89 -26.42 9.68
C LEU A 41 -3.22 -26.46 10.45
N ASN A 42 -4.29 -25.86 9.88
CA ASN A 42 -5.65 -25.84 10.43
C ASN A 42 -5.70 -25.40 11.91
N ASN A 43 -4.82 -24.46 12.28
CA ASN A 43 -4.76 -23.86 13.60
C ASN A 43 -4.82 -22.34 13.48
N ASN A 44 -5.95 -21.78 13.95
CA ASN A 44 -6.25 -20.36 13.87
C ASN A 44 -5.23 -19.47 14.62
N ASP A 45 -4.46 -20.01 15.56
CA ASP A 45 -3.44 -19.25 16.29
C ASP A 45 -2.38 -18.67 15.36
N PHE A 46 -2.05 -19.36 14.26
CA PHE A 46 -1.11 -18.86 13.27
C PHE A 46 -1.70 -17.76 12.37
N LEU A 47 -3.02 -17.65 12.28
CA LEU A 47 -3.72 -16.63 11.49
C LEU A 47 -3.97 -15.34 12.27
N LYS A 48 -3.93 -15.38 13.62
CA LYS A 48 -4.28 -14.25 14.50
C LYS A 48 -3.50 -12.95 14.23
N ASN A 49 -2.27 -13.06 13.75
CA ASN A 49 -1.37 -11.92 13.55
C ASN A 49 -1.22 -11.54 12.06
N PHE A 50 -2.07 -12.07 11.18
CA PHE A 50 -2.12 -11.64 9.80
C PHE A 50 -2.88 -10.32 9.68
N LYS A 51 -2.21 -9.28 9.16
CA LYS A 51 -2.77 -7.93 9.05
C LYS A 51 -4.01 -7.86 8.17
N SER A 52 -4.12 -8.72 7.15
CA SER A 52 -5.28 -8.89 6.28
C SER A 52 -6.58 -9.17 7.04
N PHE A 53 -6.55 -10.04 8.05
CA PHE A 53 -7.69 -10.24 8.95
C PHE A 53 -7.96 -8.96 9.73
N GLY A 54 -6.93 -8.29 10.25
CA GLY A 54 -7.09 -6.97 10.88
C GLY A 54 -7.81 -5.95 9.98
N TYR A 55 -7.44 -5.89 8.69
CA TYR A 55 -8.07 -5.00 7.72
C TYR A 55 -9.53 -5.33 7.45
N SER A 56 -9.92 -6.60 7.49
CA SER A 56 -11.29 -7.03 7.25
C SER A 56 -12.22 -6.80 8.45
N MET A 57 -11.67 -6.64 9.65
CA MET A 57 -12.43 -6.38 10.89
C MET A 57 -12.97 -4.94 11.00
N THR A 58 -12.55 -4.02 10.13
CA THR A 58 -13.02 -2.64 10.13
C THR A 58 -13.54 -2.21 8.75
N ARG A 59 -14.33 -1.14 8.71
CA ARG A 59 -14.87 -0.61 7.44
C ARG A 59 -13.83 0.08 6.56
N ASN A 60 -12.65 0.40 7.10
CA ASN A 60 -11.62 1.20 6.42
C ASN A 60 -11.17 0.57 5.10
N TYR A 61 -10.95 -0.74 5.07
CA TYR A 61 -10.57 -1.47 3.87
C TYR A 61 -11.70 -1.46 2.83
N GLN A 62 -12.92 -1.80 3.24
CA GLN A 62 -14.08 -1.80 2.36
C GLN A 62 -14.35 -0.42 1.77
N ASP A 63 -14.30 0.63 2.60
CA ASP A 63 -14.53 2.01 2.17
C ASP A 63 -13.44 2.49 1.21
N LEU A 64 -12.18 2.06 1.37
CA LEU A 64 -11.10 2.33 0.43
C LEU A 64 -11.41 1.73 -0.95
N PHE A 65 -11.68 0.42 -1.03
CA PHE A 65 -11.92 -0.22 -2.32
C PHE A 65 -13.24 0.23 -2.96
N LYS A 66 -14.25 0.58 -2.15
CA LYS A 66 -15.44 1.27 -2.65
C LYS A 66 -15.07 2.63 -3.26
N PHE A 67 -14.20 3.41 -2.63
CA PHE A 67 -13.73 4.67 -3.19
C PHE A 67 -12.93 4.47 -4.50
N LEU A 68 -12.04 3.48 -4.56
CA LEU A 68 -11.25 3.16 -5.76
C LEU A 68 -12.09 2.59 -6.92
N GLY A 69 -13.20 1.91 -6.61
CA GLY A 69 -14.01 1.15 -7.58
C GLY A 69 -15.41 1.71 -7.91
N MET A 70 -16.10 2.39 -6.99
CA MET A 70 -17.53 2.76 -7.16
C MET A 70 -17.78 4.07 -7.92
N GLY A 71 -16.73 4.77 -8.36
CA GLY A 71 -16.84 5.93 -9.25
C GLY A 71 -17.01 5.55 -10.72
N ASN A 72 -18.15 4.98 -11.10
CA ASN A 72 -18.57 4.82 -12.51
C ASN A 72 -17.49 4.30 -13.49
N ARG A 73 -16.64 3.30 -13.17
CA ARG A 73 -15.62 2.70 -14.08
C ARG A 73 -14.70 3.67 -14.87
N LYS A 74 -14.79 4.99 -14.68
CA LYS A 74 -14.18 6.03 -15.52
C LYS A 74 -13.26 6.95 -14.74
N LEU A 75 -13.36 6.99 -13.42
CA LEU A 75 -12.47 7.82 -12.60
C LEU A 75 -11.16 7.06 -12.37
N LYS A 76 -10.13 7.47 -13.10
CA LYS A 76 -8.75 7.05 -12.87
C LYS A 76 -8.19 7.76 -11.63
N TYR A 77 -7.23 7.13 -10.97
CA TYR A 77 -6.53 7.70 -9.84
C TYR A 77 -5.02 7.51 -9.96
N GLU A 78 -4.31 8.42 -9.31
CA GLU A 78 -2.87 8.36 -9.11
C GLU A 78 -2.57 8.04 -7.64
N VAL A 79 -1.51 7.28 -7.40
CA VAL A 79 -1.04 6.95 -6.06
C VAL A 79 0.23 7.73 -5.77
N HIS A 80 0.23 8.46 -4.65
CA HIS A 80 1.39 9.24 -4.20
C HIS A 80 2.00 8.56 -2.98
N ILE A 81 3.26 8.12 -3.09
CA ILE A 81 3.97 7.39 -2.03
C ILE A 81 4.98 8.34 -1.38
N MET A 82 4.72 8.67 -0.12
CA MET A 82 5.45 9.69 0.65
C MET A 82 6.17 9.10 1.89
N GLY A 83 6.47 7.81 1.91
CA GLY A 83 7.07 7.16 3.08
C GLY A 83 7.63 5.77 2.80
N HIS A 84 8.18 5.13 3.84
CA HIS A 84 8.78 3.78 3.78
C HIS A 84 7.78 2.65 4.05
N SER A 85 6.51 2.96 4.36
CA SER A 85 5.51 1.97 4.80
C SER A 85 5.04 0.99 3.70
N CYS A 86 5.80 0.84 2.61
CA CYS A 86 5.55 -0.13 1.54
C CYS A 86 6.24 -1.48 1.80
N GLY A 87 6.34 -1.90 3.05
CA GLY A 87 6.89 -3.21 3.41
C GLY A 87 6.01 -4.36 2.96
N LEU A 88 6.57 -5.58 2.88
CA LEU A 88 5.84 -6.78 2.47
C LEU A 88 4.67 -7.14 3.39
N SER A 89 4.65 -6.65 4.64
CA SER A 89 3.55 -6.90 5.58
C SER A 89 2.17 -6.42 5.08
N ASP A 90 2.15 -5.47 4.15
CA ASP A 90 0.92 -4.84 3.64
C ASP A 90 0.68 -5.22 2.18
N ARG A 91 1.31 -6.31 1.71
CA ARG A 91 1.35 -6.70 0.30
C ARG A 91 -0.04 -6.88 -0.30
N VAL A 92 -0.97 -7.52 0.42
CA VAL A 92 -2.35 -7.73 -0.06
C VAL A 92 -3.08 -6.40 -0.29
N LEU A 93 -2.93 -5.46 0.64
CA LEU A 93 -3.51 -4.11 0.54
C LEU A 93 -2.91 -3.33 -0.63
N LEU A 94 -1.57 -3.26 -0.69
CA LEU A 94 -0.85 -2.49 -1.70
C LEU A 94 -1.00 -3.09 -3.10
N ASN A 95 -1.01 -4.42 -3.23
CA ASN A 95 -1.32 -5.10 -4.49
C ASN A 95 -2.70 -4.70 -5.02
N GLY A 96 -3.72 -4.73 -4.15
CA GLY A 96 -5.08 -4.35 -4.53
C GLY A 96 -5.18 -2.89 -5.01
N ILE A 97 -4.42 -1.97 -4.42
CA ILE A 97 -4.37 -0.56 -4.84
C ILE A 97 -3.59 -0.39 -6.14
N PHE A 98 -2.41 -1.00 -6.27
CA PHE A 98 -1.52 -0.75 -7.39
C PHE A 98 -1.96 -1.45 -8.68
N GLU A 99 -2.53 -2.65 -8.56
CA GLU A 99 -2.94 -3.43 -9.74
C GLU A 99 -4.35 -3.12 -10.22
N HIS A 100 -5.15 -2.39 -9.44
CA HIS A 100 -6.49 -1.97 -9.83
C HIS A 100 -6.53 -1.36 -11.25
N GLU A 101 -7.60 -1.64 -11.99
CA GLU A 101 -7.77 -1.16 -13.37
C GLU A 101 -7.81 0.37 -13.50
N ASN A 102 -8.16 1.05 -12.41
CA ASN A 102 -8.22 2.52 -12.35
C ASN A 102 -6.95 3.19 -11.84
N CYS A 103 -5.95 2.41 -11.40
CA CYS A 103 -4.63 2.95 -11.06
C CYS A 103 -3.89 3.29 -12.35
N GLU A 104 -3.72 4.59 -12.60
CA GLU A 104 -3.08 5.10 -13.81
C GLU A 104 -1.59 5.37 -13.60
N LYS A 105 -1.23 5.84 -12.40
CA LYS A 105 0.12 6.31 -12.12
C LYS A 105 0.49 6.14 -10.65
N ILE A 106 1.77 5.87 -10.39
CA ILE A 106 2.35 5.78 -9.05
C ILE A 106 3.54 6.75 -8.99
N LYS A 107 3.39 7.80 -8.18
CA LYS A 107 4.41 8.82 -7.95
C LYS A 107 5.18 8.50 -6.67
N ILE A 108 6.49 8.40 -6.77
CA ILE A 108 7.38 8.15 -5.63
C ILE A 108 7.98 9.49 -5.19
N TYR A 109 7.74 9.86 -3.94
CA TYR A 109 8.43 10.94 -3.27
C TYR A 109 9.56 10.36 -2.44
N TYR A 110 10.78 10.53 -2.93
CA TYR A 110 11.96 9.93 -2.30
C TYR A 110 12.50 10.82 -1.17
N HIS A 111 13.19 10.20 -0.24
CA HIS A 111 13.97 10.91 0.76
C HIS A 111 15.39 11.13 0.23
N GLN A 112 15.78 12.40 0.10
CA GLN A 112 17.17 12.77 -0.19
C GLN A 112 17.99 12.59 1.09
N LYS A 113 18.98 11.70 1.06
CA LYS A 113 19.84 11.41 2.22
C LYS A 113 21.02 12.37 2.28
N ASP A 114 21.64 12.64 1.14
CA ASP A 114 22.73 13.61 0.94
C ASP A 114 22.74 14.10 -0.52
N GLU A 115 23.72 14.88 -0.97
CA GLU A 115 23.78 15.41 -2.34
C GLU A 115 23.81 14.33 -3.45
N PHE A 116 24.36 13.15 -3.15
CA PHE A 116 24.63 12.08 -4.11
C PHE A 116 23.73 10.86 -3.92
N SER A 117 23.03 10.75 -2.79
CA SER A 117 22.26 9.57 -2.43
C SER A 117 20.82 9.87 -2.02
N ASN A 118 19.90 9.03 -2.50
CA ASN A 118 18.49 9.03 -2.17
C ASN A 118 17.96 7.60 -2.11
N ASP A 119 16.73 7.43 -1.66
CA ASP A 119 16.08 6.11 -1.53
C ASP A 119 15.10 5.77 -2.67
N TYR A 120 15.09 6.53 -3.79
CA TYR A 120 14.14 6.29 -4.87
C TYR A 120 14.21 4.85 -5.41
N VAL A 121 15.44 4.37 -5.67
CA VAL A 121 15.65 3.01 -6.22
C VAL A 121 15.17 1.95 -5.24
N GLU A 122 15.44 2.13 -3.95
CA GLU A 122 14.98 1.26 -2.86
C GLU A 122 13.45 1.21 -2.81
N LYS A 123 12.79 2.37 -2.76
CA LYS A 123 11.31 2.46 -2.78
C LYS A 123 10.73 1.81 -4.03
N ARG A 124 11.33 2.04 -5.20
CA ARG A 124 10.87 1.42 -6.45
C ARG A 124 10.99 -0.11 -6.41
N MET A 125 12.08 -0.65 -5.85
CA MET A 125 12.24 -2.09 -5.64
C MET A 125 11.19 -2.63 -4.67
N ASP A 126 10.92 -1.95 -3.57
CA ASP A 126 9.90 -2.34 -2.59
C ASP A 126 8.50 -2.34 -3.20
N ILE A 127 8.13 -1.26 -3.90
CA ILE A 127 6.87 -1.16 -4.63
C ILE A 127 6.74 -2.29 -5.63
N SER A 128 7.83 -2.63 -6.33
CA SER A 128 7.81 -3.70 -7.32
C SER A 128 7.36 -5.03 -6.71
N ARG A 129 7.75 -5.35 -5.46
CA ARG A 129 7.41 -6.63 -4.81
C ARG A 129 5.91 -6.81 -4.58
N HIS A 130 5.15 -5.73 -4.57
CA HIS A 130 3.69 -5.76 -4.47
C HIS A 130 2.99 -6.11 -5.78
N PHE A 131 3.69 -6.12 -6.91
CA PHE A 131 3.14 -6.56 -8.19
C PHE A 131 3.37 -8.05 -8.43
N LYS A 132 2.35 -8.73 -8.92
CA LYS A 132 2.40 -10.09 -9.47
C LYS A 132 3.29 -10.12 -10.71
N ALA A 133 3.75 -11.32 -11.07
CA ALA A 133 4.72 -11.51 -12.15
C ALA A 133 4.18 -11.02 -13.51
N GLU A 134 2.91 -11.33 -13.80
CA GLU A 134 2.18 -10.92 -14.99
C GLU A 134 1.95 -9.40 -15.06
N SER A 135 1.85 -8.73 -13.91
CA SER A 135 1.59 -7.29 -13.80
C SER A 135 2.86 -6.43 -13.85
N LYS A 136 4.07 -7.04 -13.89
CA LYS A 136 5.35 -6.30 -13.96
C LYS A 136 5.50 -5.44 -15.21
N GLY A 137 4.85 -5.82 -16.33
CA GLY A 137 4.82 -4.99 -17.54
C GLY A 137 4.14 -3.65 -17.29
N LYS A 138 2.90 -3.69 -16.76
CA LYS A 138 2.12 -2.52 -16.36
C LYS A 138 2.87 -1.66 -15.34
N MET A 139 3.44 -2.29 -14.32
CA MET A 139 4.23 -1.61 -13.28
C MET A 139 5.31 -0.69 -13.86
N ARG A 140 6.07 -1.15 -14.86
CA ARG A 140 7.16 -0.36 -15.46
C ARG A 140 6.67 0.90 -16.18
N LEU A 141 5.40 0.92 -16.61
CA LEU A 141 4.79 2.04 -17.31
C LEU A 141 4.12 3.03 -16.36
N ILE A 142 3.54 2.57 -15.25
CA ILE A 142 2.76 3.42 -14.35
C ILE A 142 3.59 4.04 -13.20
N ILE A 143 4.72 3.45 -12.82
CA ILE A 143 5.60 4.04 -11.80
C ILE A 143 6.48 5.10 -12.45
N ASP A 144 6.43 6.32 -11.90
CA ASP A 144 7.24 7.45 -12.38
C ASP A 144 8.73 7.09 -12.46
N SER A 145 9.38 7.55 -13.51
CA SER A 145 10.84 7.46 -13.64
C SER A 145 11.53 8.43 -12.69
N PHE A 146 12.80 8.19 -12.39
CA PHE A 146 13.56 9.04 -11.48
C PHE A 146 13.56 10.54 -11.88
N PRO A 147 13.72 10.91 -13.17
CA PRO A 147 13.68 12.32 -13.59
C PRO A 147 12.33 13.01 -13.35
N ASP A 148 11.24 12.24 -13.31
CA ASP A 148 9.88 12.74 -13.08
C ASP A 148 9.50 12.73 -11.58
N SER A 149 10.34 12.10 -10.75
CA SER A 149 10.15 11.97 -9.31
C SER A 149 10.71 13.18 -8.58
N LYS A 150 10.25 13.41 -7.34
CA LYS A 150 10.64 14.58 -6.55
C LYS A 150 11.02 14.16 -5.13
N PRO A 151 11.91 14.90 -4.44
CA PRO A 151 12.12 14.69 -3.03
C PRO A 151 10.83 15.03 -2.25
N LEU A 152 10.54 14.27 -1.20
CA LEU A 152 9.37 14.48 -0.34
C LEU A 152 9.39 15.85 0.33
N THR A 153 10.57 16.26 0.80
CA THR A 153 10.81 17.57 1.39
C THR A 153 11.79 18.31 0.50
N SER A 154 11.50 19.56 0.17
CA SER A 154 12.49 20.45 -0.42
C SER A 154 13.55 20.75 0.62
N SER A 155 14.79 20.32 0.38
CA SER A 155 15.95 20.80 1.12
C SER A 155 16.22 22.26 0.83
#